data_AF-A0A8T4XIL5-F1
#
_entry.id   AF-A0A8T4XIL5-F1
#
_cell.length_a   1.000
_cell.length_b   1.000
_cell.length_c   1.000
_cell.angle_alpha   90.00
_cell.angle_beta   90.00
_cell.angle_gamma   90.00
#
_symmetry.space_group_name_H-M   'P 1'
#
loop_
_entity.id
_entity.type
_entity.pdbx_description
1 polymer ?
#
loop_
_entity_poly.entity_id
_entity_poly.type
_entity_poly.pdbx_seq_one_letter_code
_entity_poly.pdbx_strand_id
1 'polypeptide(L)' 'MGLSRDVLTAFPYQLSRGMRRRVVTSLALLMEPDLIMADEPTSALDVINQQTALTMLKGSQKLSKTR' A
#
# COMPACT_ATOMS: atom_id res chain seq x y z
N MET A 1 4.81 2.76 -2.70
CA MET A 1 4.77 2.36 -1.28
C MET A 1 6.13 2.45 -0.56
N GLY A 2 7.18 3.04 -1.15
CA GLY A 2 8.47 3.23 -0.45
C GLY A 2 9.16 1.92 -0.04
N LEU A 3 9.15 0.90 -0.91
CA LEU A 3 9.85 -0.38 -0.69
C LEU A 3 11.15 -0.40 -1.49
N SER A 4 12.23 -0.93 -0.90
CA SER A 4 13.51 -1.17 -1.61
C SER A 4 13.33 -2.20 -2.73
N ARG A 5 14.20 -2.15 -3.74
CA ARG A 5 14.25 -3.14 -4.83
C ARG A 5 14.53 -4.56 -4.34
N ASP A 6 15.20 -4.71 -3.20
CA ASP A 6 15.53 -6.02 -2.61
C ASP A 6 14.27 -6.84 -2.25
N VAL A 7 13.12 -6.18 -2.11
CA VAL A 7 11.84 -6.86 -1.86
C VAL A 7 11.42 -7.77 -3.02
N LEU A 8 11.87 -7.50 -4.25
CA LEU A 8 11.49 -8.28 -5.43
C LEU A 8 12.01 -9.72 -5.40
N THR A 9 13.12 -9.97 -4.70
CA THR A 9 13.76 -11.29 -4.61
C THR A 9 13.59 -11.91 -3.22
N ALA A 10 12.97 -11.20 -2.28
CA ALA A 10 12.78 -11.66 -0.91
C ALA A 10 11.57 -12.61 -0.78
N PHE A 11 11.74 -13.67 0.01
CA PHE A 11 10.63 -14.52 0.42
C PHE A 11 9.71 -13.80 1.43
N PRO A 12 8.40 -14.13 1.50
CA PRO A 12 7.46 -13.47 2.39
C PRO A 12 7.87 -13.46 3.87
N TYR A 13 8.55 -14.50 4.35
CA TYR A 13 9.03 -14.60 5.74
C TYR A 13 10.23 -13.71 6.05
N GLN A 14 10.95 -13.22 5.03
CA GLN A 14 12.07 -12.29 5.18
C GLN A 14 11.60 -10.82 5.30
N LEU A 15 10.33 -10.55 5.02
CA LEU A 15 9.76 -9.21 5.06
C LEU A 15 9.21 -8.89 6.46
N SER A 16 9.45 -7.65 6.91
CA SER A 16 8.79 -7.13 8.11
C SER A 16 7.26 -7.10 7.93
N ARG A 17 6.51 -7.08 9.04
CA ARG A 17 5.04 -6.99 8.98
C ARG A 17 4.56 -5.77 8.18
N GLY A 18 5.23 -4.62 8.36
CA GLY A 18 4.93 -3.40 7.61
C GLY A 18 5.25 -3.53 6.11
N MET A 19 6.36 -4.18 5.75
CA MET A 19 6.70 -4.43 4.34
C MET A 19 5.69 -5.38 3.67
N ARG A 20 5.28 -6.46 4.35
CA ARG A 20 4.24 -7.37 3.84
C ARG A 20 2.93 -6.65 3.60
N ARG A 21 2.48 -5.83 4.57
CA ARG A 21 1.27 -5.00 4.41
C ARG A 21 1.39 -4.10 3.18
N ARG A 22 2.50 -3.38 3.02
CA ARG A 22 2.75 -2.51 1.85
C ARG A 22 2.74 -3.27 0.52
N VAL A 23 3.31 -4.48 0.46
CA VAL A 23 3.27 -5.33 -0.73
C VAL A 23 1.81 -5.70 -1.07
N VAL A 24 1.07 -6.23 -0.09
CA VAL A 24 -0.34 -6.61 -0.28
C VAL A 24 -1.20 -5.41 -0.70
N THR A 25 -1.05 -4.25 -0.03
CA THR A 25 -1.77 -3.03 -0.42
C THR A 25 -1.40 -2.57 -1.83
N SER A 26 -0.12 -2.67 -2.23
CA SER A 26 0.30 -2.33 -3.60
C SER A 26 -0.37 -3.24 -4.63
N LEU A 27 -0.42 -4.55 -4.35
CA LEU A 27 -1.08 -5.52 -5.23
C LEU A 27 -2.58 -5.26 -5.36
N ALA A 28 -3.24 -4.95 -4.24
CA ALA A 28 -4.66 -4.58 -4.25
C ALA A 28 -4.91 -3.31 -5.07
N LEU A 29 -4.05 -2.30 -4.96
CA LEU A 29 -4.17 -1.05 -5.73
C LEU A 29 -3.85 -1.21 -7.22
N LEU A 30 -2.93 -2.12 -7.56
CA LEU A 30 -2.58 -2.42 -8.95
C LEU A 30 -3.76 -2.99 -9.74
N MET A 31 -4.74 -3.58 -9.04
CA MET A 31 -5.96 -4.11 -9.65
C MET A 31 -6.98 -3.02 -10.04
N GLU A 32 -6.64 -1.74 -9.83
CA GLU A 32 -7.52 -0.59 -10.10
C GLU A 32 -8.95 -0.78 -9.56
N PRO A 33 -9.12 -1.10 -8.26
CA PRO A 33 -10.44 -1.38 -7.72
C PRO A 33 -11.29 -0.10 -7.64
N ASP A 34 -12.56 -0.19 -8.02
CA ASP A 34 -13.54 0.90 -7.89
C ASP A 34 -13.83 1.28 -6.43
N LEU A 35 -13.61 0.33 -5.50
CA LEU A 35 -13.82 0.52 -4.07
C LEU A 35 -12.72 -0.19 -3.27
N ILE A 36 -12.15 0.53 -2.31
CA ILE A 36 -11.18 -0.01 -1.36
C ILE A 36 -11.74 0.13 0.04
N MET A 37 -11.95 -1.01 0.69
CA MET A 37 -12.28 -1.08 2.11
C MET A 37 -11.04 -1.55 2.86
N ALA A 38 -10.59 -0.74 3.81
CA ALA A 38 -9.43 -1.07 4.64
C ALA A 38 -9.80 -0.87 6.11
N ASP A 39 -9.57 -1.91 6.91
CA ASP A 39 -9.73 -1.86 8.36
C ASP A 39 -8.39 -1.44 8.97
N GLU A 40 -8.41 -0.33 9.73
CA GLU A 40 -7.22 0.32 10.30
C GLU A 40 -6.00 0.46 9.34
N PRO A 41 -6.11 1.16 8.20
CA PRO A 41 -5.08 1.18 7.14
C PRO A 41 -3.74 1.79 7.55
N THR A 42 -3.69 2.50 8.66
CA THR A 42 -2.51 3.18 9.20
C THR A 42 -1.89 2.43 10.38
N SER A 43 -2.52 1.36 10.86
CA SER A 43 -2.02 0.54 11.96
C SER A 43 -0.67 -0.08 11.59
N ALA A 44 0.33 0.11 12.46
CA ALA A 44 1.74 -0.27 12.27
C ALA A 44 2.59 0.54 11.26
N LEU A 45 2.15 1.74 10.86
CA LEU A 45 2.98 2.71 10.14
C LEU A 45 3.36 3.88 11.06
N ASP A 46 4.62 4.33 11.03
CA ASP A 46 5.01 5.60 11.63
C ASP A 46 4.34 6.79 10.92
N VAL A 47 4.28 7.95 11.59
CA VAL A 47 3.57 9.15 11.12
C VAL A 47 4.01 9.61 9.72
N ILE A 48 5.30 9.48 9.39
CA ILE A 48 5.84 9.86 8.07
C ILE A 48 5.33 8.92 6.98
N ASN A 49 5.33 7.62 7.28
CA ASN A 49 4.86 6.59 6.36
C ASN A 49 3.34 6.56 6.22
N GLN A 50 2.57 6.96 7.25
CA GLN A 50 1.12 7.12 7.16
C GLN A 50 0.71 8.17 6.12
N GLN A 51 1.36 9.34 6.13
CA GLN A 51 1.06 10.42 5.17
C GLN A 51 1.34 9.99 3.73
N THR A 52 2.43 9.24 3.54
CA THR A 52 2.79 8.67 2.23
C THR A 52 1.73 7.68 1.76
N ALA A 53 1.31 6.75 2.63
CA ALA A 53 0.29 5.75 2.29
C ALA A 53 -1.06 6.41 1.95
N LEU A 54 -1.52 7.38 2.76
CA LEU A 54 -2.76 8.12 2.51
C LEU A 54 -2.73 8.91 1.20
N THR A 55 -1.59 9.52 0.86
CA THR A 55 -1.43 10.25 -0.40
C THR A 55 -1.56 9.31 -1.60
N MET A 56 -0.98 8.11 -1.54
CA MET A 56 -1.10 7.12 -2.60
C MET A 56 -2.55 6.62 -2.76
N LEU A 57 -3.24 6.33 -1.65
CA LEU A 57 -4.66 5.93 -1.68
C LEU A 57 -5.56 7.00 -2.28
N LYS A 58 -5.35 8.28 -1.94
CA LYS A 58 -6.09 9.41 -2.53
C LYS A 58 -5.81 9.59 -4.01
N GLY A 59 -4.59 9.29 -4.47
CA GLY A 59 -4.21 9.31 -5.88
C GLY A 59 -5.01 8.29 -6.70
N SER A 60 -5.05 7.03 -6.24
CA SER A 60 -5.80 5.96 -6.91
C SER A 60 -7.32 6.24 -6.94
N GLN A 61 -7.89 6.81 -5.89
CA GLN A 61 -9.33 7.11 -5.84
C GLN A 61 -9.77 8.20 -6.85
N LYS A 62 -8.87 9.13 -7.21
CA LYS A 62 -9.16 10.15 -8.24
C LYS A 62 -9.20 9.54 -9.64
N LEU A 63 -8.44 8.48 -9.89
CA LEU A 63 -8.39 7.81 -11.21
C LEU A 63 -9.73 7.10 -11.52
N SER A 64 -10.35 6.44 -10.54
CA SER A 64 -11.67 5.78 -10.73
C SER A 64 -12.83 6.74 -10.93
N LYS A 65 -12.78 7.98 -10.40
CA LYS A 65 -13.89 8.94 -10.50
C LYS A 65 -14.00 9.68 -11.84
N THR A 66 -13.09 9.41 -12.77
CA THR A 66 -13.08 10.01 -14.13
C THR A 66 -13.61 9.05 -15.20
N ARG A 67 -14.14 7.88 -14.80
CA ARG A 67 -14.82 6.94 -15.69
C ARG A 67 -16.32 6.90 -15.43
#